data_AF-A0A9C7ANQ7-F1
#
_entry.id   AF-A0A9C7ANQ7-F1
#
_cell.length_a   1.000
_cell.length_b   1.000
_cell.length_c   1.000
_cell.angle_alpha   90.00
_cell.angle_beta   90.00
_cell.angle_gamma   90.00
#
_symmetry.space_group_name_H-M   'P 1'
#
loop_
_entity.id
_entity.type
_entity.pdbx_description
1 polymer ?
#
loop_
_entity_poly.entity_id
_entity_poly.type
_entity_poly.pdbx_seq_one_letter_code
_entity_poly.pdbx_strand_id
1 'polypeptide(L)'
;MAVVFLAPDAEMAAVAREVLQQFAGRVRVVEGLLSQALPVARRLEAEGAEVIVTRGGTALLLKAAGIKTPIVELPVTGQDMARALAQARELAGRARPRIGVVAFPNMLLDLEAFAPLLDLDICCFTLQREEDTAAAIAQAAAAGADVLLGGVITTRLARQKGIPAVLLRSGQAAFLQAFREAGRVAYARHLEKERTEQFKAILDYAHEGIAAVNGEGLLTVFNPAAERLSGVSAGEALGQKAAAVLPSARLAAVLVSGQEQVNELLDLGQAKVLLNCVPIRVGGRVTGALATFQDVTRIQQMEAKVRREIYSKGHVAKFSFRDIKGESPALKQAIRTAQDFARTESVVLITGETGVGKELFAQSIHRASRRQSGPFVAVNCAALPENLLESELFGYVEGAFTGANRKGKPGLFELAHGGTIFLDEISEIPLRLQGRLLRVLQEREVMRLGHDRVIPVDVRVLCATNKNLRGLVDEGLFRADLYWRLNVLRLNIPPLRERCADIPVLLDHFFTRRLPPGRGPIAFTPEALKLLTDYAWPGNVRELENFCERLAALTPEPPVRAAVVARLLDLAGSPAGTSPARTPAPGELPASLAEALAQAGGNKTEAARLLGIHRTTLWRRLKKARRSSPGP
;
A
#
# COMPACT_ATOMS: atom_id res chain seq x y z
N MET A 1 -0.10 28.73 26.97
CA MET A 1 0.79 29.90 27.11
C MET A 1 0.60 30.54 28.47
N ALA A 2 1.09 29.89 29.52
CA ALA A 2 1.03 30.45 30.87
C ALA A 2 2.34 31.16 31.18
N VAL A 3 2.47 32.41 30.73
CA VAL A 3 3.51 33.30 31.23
C VAL A 3 3.07 33.77 32.61
N VAL A 4 3.94 33.66 33.62
CA VAL A 4 3.60 34.05 34.99
C VAL A 4 4.46 35.22 35.41
N PHE A 5 3.84 36.31 35.85
CA PHE A 5 4.52 37.40 36.53
C PHE A 5 4.63 37.08 38.02
N LEU A 6 5.84 36.92 38.53
CA LEU A 6 6.12 36.83 39.96
C LEU A 6 6.51 38.23 40.48
N ALA A 7 5.52 38.95 40.98
CA ALA A 7 5.61 40.32 41.45
C ALA A 7 6.31 40.38 42.83
N PRO A 8 7.39 41.14 42.99
CA PRO A 8 8.07 41.33 44.28
C PRO A 8 7.24 42.05 45.34
N ASP A 9 6.20 42.79 44.94
CA ASP A 9 5.33 43.55 45.85
C ASP A 9 3.94 43.80 45.23
N ALA A 10 2.99 44.21 46.06
CA ALA A 10 1.60 44.44 45.67
C ALA A 10 1.42 45.65 44.72
N GLU A 11 2.26 46.68 44.82
CA GLU A 11 2.22 47.84 43.92
C GLU A 11 2.62 47.41 42.51
N MET A 12 3.70 46.64 42.38
CA MET A 12 4.14 46.07 41.12
C MET A 12 3.13 45.06 40.55
N ALA A 13 2.48 44.28 41.41
CA ALA A 13 1.40 43.39 41.00
C ALA A 13 0.20 44.17 40.42
N ALA A 14 -0.15 45.32 41.02
CA ALA A 14 -1.21 46.19 40.50
C ALA A 14 -0.84 46.78 39.13
N VAL A 15 0.36 47.35 38.98
CA VAL A 15 0.86 47.87 37.70
C VAL A 15 0.90 46.77 36.64
N ALA A 16 1.35 45.57 36.99
CA ALA A 16 1.32 44.43 36.09
C ALA A 16 -0.11 44.08 35.65
N ARG A 17 -1.08 44.04 36.57
CA ARG A 17 -2.47 43.76 36.23
C ARG A 17 -3.05 44.82 35.30
N GLU A 18 -2.71 46.09 35.47
CA GLU A 18 -3.15 47.18 34.59
C GLU A 18 -2.49 47.09 33.21
N VAL A 19 -1.15 47.06 33.17
CA VAL A 19 -0.38 47.08 31.92
C VAL A 19 -0.63 45.82 31.09
N LEU A 20 -0.87 44.68 31.74
CA LEU A 20 -0.96 43.39 31.06
C LEU A 20 -2.39 43.01 30.66
N GLN A 21 -3.41 43.85 30.92
CA GLN A 21 -4.77 43.65 30.40
C GLN A 21 -4.78 43.47 28.87
N GLN A 22 -3.89 44.17 28.16
CA GLN A 22 -3.73 44.05 26.71
C GLN A 22 -3.22 42.67 26.23
N PHE A 23 -2.73 41.80 27.12
CA PHE A 23 -2.24 40.46 26.80
C PHE A 23 -3.31 39.35 26.99
N ALA A 24 -4.60 39.72 27.01
CA ALA A 24 -5.77 38.84 26.83
C ALA A 24 -5.77 37.54 27.67
N GLY A 25 -5.57 37.64 28.99
CA GLY A 25 -5.71 36.52 29.93
C GLY A 25 -4.60 35.46 29.88
N ARG A 26 -3.53 35.69 29.11
CA ARG A 26 -2.38 34.77 28.98
C ARG A 26 -1.29 34.97 30.04
N VAL A 27 -1.52 35.89 30.97
CA VAL A 27 -0.58 36.20 32.04
C VAL A 27 -1.23 36.05 33.41
N ARG A 28 -0.61 35.24 34.27
CA ARG A 28 -0.99 35.11 35.68
C ARG A 28 -0.06 35.97 36.54
N VAL A 29 -0.60 36.77 37.44
CA VAL A 29 0.19 37.58 38.39
C VAL A 29 0.14 36.92 39.77
N VAL A 30 1.30 36.61 40.33
CA VAL A 30 1.47 36.00 41.66
C VAL A 30 2.50 36.83 42.42
N GLU A 31 2.32 37.00 43.72
CA GLU A 31 3.24 37.76 44.56
C GLU A 31 4.31 36.85 45.19
N GLY A 32 5.54 37.35 45.29
CA GLY A 32 6.66 36.65 45.89
C GLY A 32 7.94 37.49 45.83
N LEU A 33 8.55 37.74 46.99
CA LEU A 33 9.76 38.55 47.13
C LEU A 33 10.94 37.70 47.58
N LEU A 34 12.07 37.81 46.87
CA LEU A 34 13.36 37.23 47.26
C LEU A 34 13.24 35.76 47.70
N SER A 35 13.68 35.43 48.92
CA SER A 35 13.64 34.08 49.49
C SER A 35 12.23 33.45 49.50
N GLN A 36 11.19 34.25 49.73
CA GLN A 36 9.80 33.80 49.73
C GLN A 36 9.27 33.47 48.33
N ALA A 37 9.94 33.96 47.28
CA ALA A 37 9.55 33.70 45.89
C ALA A 37 9.98 32.30 45.40
N LEU A 38 11.00 31.68 46.01
CA LEU A 38 11.49 30.37 45.59
C LEU A 38 10.46 29.23 45.72
N PRO A 39 9.79 29.02 46.86
CA PRO A 39 8.74 27.99 46.96
C PRO A 39 7.58 28.27 46.00
N VAL A 40 7.26 29.54 45.75
CA VAL A 40 6.23 29.95 44.78
C VAL A 40 6.65 29.58 43.35
N ALA A 41 7.89 29.87 42.96
CA ALA A 41 8.41 29.54 41.64
C ALA A 41 8.44 28.02 41.38
N ARG A 42 8.83 27.21 42.38
CA ARG A 42 8.79 25.74 42.28
C ARG A 42 7.37 25.20 42.09
N ARG A 43 6.40 25.77 42.81
CA ARG A 43 4.98 25.43 42.61
C ARG A 43 4.51 25.79 41.20
N LEU A 44 4.86 26.98 40.72
CA LEU A 44 4.50 27.43 39.37
C LEU A 44 5.10 26.55 38.27
N GLU A 45 6.33 26.07 38.46
CA GLU A 45 6.96 25.09 37.56
C GLU A 45 6.18 23.77 37.53
N ALA A 46 5.79 23.23 38.70
CA ALA A 46 4.98 22.02 38.78
C ALA A 46 3.57 22.19 38.17
N GLU A 47 3.00 23.39 38.24
CA GLU A 47 1.74 23.77 37.60
C GLU A 47 1.87 23.98 36.07
N GLY A 48 3.08 23.87 35.51
CA GLY A 48 3.32 23.95 34.07
C GLY A 48 3.51 25.38 33.53
N ALA A 49 4.03 26.30 34.35
CA ALA A 49 4.40 27.63 33.87
C ALA A 49 5.43 27.54 32.72
N GLU A 50 5.15 28.21 31.61
CA GLU A 50 6.00 28.17 30.41
C GLU A 50 7.19 29.12 30.51
N VAL A 51 6.97 30.29 31.13
CA VAL A 51 7.99 31.31 31.40
C VAL A 51 7.60 32.05 32.68
N ILE A 52 8.58 32.33 33.55
CA ILE A 52 8.40 33.16 34.74
C ILE A 52 9.06 34.51 34.48
N VAL A 53 8.31 35.60 34.64
CA VAL A 53 8.80 36.98 34.58
C VAL A 53 8.89 37.52 35.99
N THR A 54 10.04 38.05 36.41
CA THR A 54 10.20 38.68 37.72
C THR A 54 11.28 39.76 37.69
N ARG A 55 11.48 40.51 38.78
CA ARG A 55 12.37 41.68 38.80
C ARG A 55 13.49 41.55 39.83
N GLY A 56 14.67 42.07 39.47
CA GLY A 56 15.74 42.38 40.41
C GLY A 56 16.27 41.17 41.16
N GLY A 57 16.52 41.31 42.47
CA GLY A 57 17.10 40.25 43.30
C GLY A 57 16.32 38.94 43.25
N THR A 58 14.99 38.99 43.13
CA THR A 58 14.17 37.78 42.96
C THR A 58 14.54 37.03 41.67
N ALA A 59 14.79 37.73 40.56
CA ALA A 59 15.19 37.10 39.30
C ALA A 59 16.55 36.39 39.40
N LEU A 60 17.53 37.03 40.03
CA LEU A 60 18.86 36.44 40.25
C LEU A 60 18.79 35.20 41.14
N LEU A 61 18.04 35.27 42.24
CA LEU A 61 17.88 34.15 43.16
C LEU A 61 17.24 32.94 42.49
N LEU A 62 16.18 33.15 41.69
CA LEU A 62 15.54 32.04 40.99
C LEU A 62 16.45 31.40 39.92
N LYS A 63 17.24 32.21 39.20
CA LYS A 63 18.23 31.71 38.22
C LYS A 63 19.31 30.89 38.91
N ALA A 64 19.81 31.34 40.06
CA ALA A 64 20.81 30.62 40.85
C ALA A 64 20.27 29.33 41.50
N ALA A 65 18.97 29.28 41.81
CA ALA A 65 18.32 28.15 42.47
C ALA A 65 18.00 26.96 41.54
N GLY A 66 18.32 27.05 40.24
CA GLY A 66 18.16 25.95 39.29
C GLY A 66 16.71 25.65 38.87
N ILE A 67 15.83 26.67 38.86
CA ILE A 67 14.48 26.55 38.28
C ILE A 67 14.61 26.20 36.78
N LYS A 68 13.91 25.14 36.34
CA LYS A 68 13.94 24.64 34.97
C LYS A 68 13.08 25.48 34.03
N THR A 69 12.00 26.06 34.55
CA THR A 69 11.20 27.03 33.78
C THR A 69 12.05 28.28 33.48
N PRO A 70 12.13 28.74 32.22
CA PRO A 70 12.89 29.94 31.87
C PRO A 70 12.45 31.18 32.66
N ILE A 71 13.43 31.94 33.14
CA ILE A 71 13.22 33.17 33.90
C ILE A 71 13.60 34.36 33.02
N VAL A 72 12.59 35.16 32.67
CA VAL A 72 12.77 36.45 32.01
C VAL A 72 12.79 37.54 33.08
N GLU A 73 13.79 38.40 33.01
CA GLU A 73 13.92 39.48 33.97
C GLU A 73 13.19 40.73 33.48
N LEU A 74 12.48 41.40 34.39
CA LEU A 74 11.94 42.73 34.17
C LEU A 74 13.09 43.75 34.31
N PRO A 75 13.52 44.39 33.21
CA PRO A 75 14.66 45.30 33.24
C PRO A 75 14.31 46.60 33.97
N VAL A 76 15.32 47.30 34.45
CA VAL A 76 15.21 48.71 34.83
C VAL A 76 15.51 49.55 33.58
N THR A 77 14.56 50.35 33.11
CA THR A 77 14.77 51.17 31.91
C THR A 77 15.45 52.50 32.25
N GLY A 78 16.04 53.15 31.24
CA GLY A 78 16.59 54.51 31.40
C GLY A 78 15.55 55.54 31.87
N GLN A 79 14.28 55.38 31.49
CA GLN A 79 13.18 56.23 31.96
C GLN A 79 12.89 56.02 33.45
N ASP A 80 12.96 54.77 33.91
CA ASP A 80 12.78 54.42 35.32
C ASP A 80 13.90 55.02 36.17
N MET A 81 15.15 54.91 35.70
CA MET A 81 16.32 55.49 36.36
C MET A 81 16.24 57.02 36.39
N ALA A 82 15.99 57.67 35.25
CA ALA A 82 15.89 59.13 35.18
C ALA A 82 14.80 59.68 36.11
N ARG A 83 13.62 59.05 36.14
CA ARG A 83 12.52 59.45 37.03
C ARG A 83 12.89 59.28 38.51
N ALA A 84 13.49 58.15 38.87
CA ALA A 84 13.84 57.87 40.25
C ALA A 84 14.99 58.78 40.75
N LEU A 85 15.96 59.08 39.90
CA LEU A 85 17.05 60.01 40.21
C LEU A 85 16.55 61.46 40.31
N ALA A 86 15.64 61.89 39.43
CA ALA A 86 15.01 63.21 39.53
C ALA A 86 14.22 63.37 40.84
N GLN A 87 13.43 62.34 41.22
CA GLN A 87 12.71 62.32 42.48
C GLN A 87 13.65 62.33 43.70
N ALA A 88 14.77 61.61 43.62
CA ALA A 88 15.78 61.61 44.69
C ALA A 88 16.46 62.98 44.83
N ARG A 89 16.72 63.66 43.72
CA ARG A 89 17.26 65.04 43.72
C ARG A 89 16.30 66.03 44.39
N GLU A 90 15.02 65.95 44.02
CA GLU A 90 13.97 66.79 44.60
C GLU A 90 13.84 66.55 46.11
N LEU A 91 13.83 65.29 46.53
CA LEU A 91 13.74 64.90 47.94
C LEU A 91 14.95 65.35 48.77
N ALA A 92 16.15 65.39 48.17
CA ALA A 92 17.37 65.83 48.83
C ALA A 92 17.42 67.35 49.06
N GLY A 93 16.74 68.15 48.22
CA GLY A 93 16.69 69.60 48.34
C GLY A 93 18.03 70.33 48.17
N ARG A 94 19.02 69.68 47.51
CA ARG A 94 20.37 70.25 47.28
C ARG A 94 20.67 70.45 45.79
N ALA A 95 21.58 71.38 45.50
CA ALA A 95 22.01 71.66 44.12
C ALA A 95 22.70 70.45 43.47
N ARG A 96 23.55 69.74 44.22
CA ARG A 96 24.24 68.51 43.82
C ARG A 96 24.19 67.47 44.95
N PRO A 97 23.08 66.73 45.11
CA PRO A 97 22.92 65.78 46.20
C PRO A 97 23.73 64.51 45.96
N ARG A 98 24.14 63.87 47.07
CA ARG A 98 24.77 62.55 47.06
C ARG A 98 23.71 61.45 47.18
N ILE A 99 23.51 60.68 46.11
CA ILE A 99 22.52 59.59 46.06
C ILE A 99 23.23 58.26 46.30
N GLY A 100 22.85 57.59 47.39
CA GLY A 100 23.33 56.24 47.70
C GLY A 100 22.44 55.19 47.07
N VAL A 101 22.93 54.47 46.07
CA VAL A 101 22.15 53.42 45.37
C VAL A 101 22.45 52.07 46.00
N VAL A 102 21.46 51.46 46.65
CA VAL A 102 21.58 50.16 47.30
C VAL A 102 20.65 49.16 46.61
N ALA A 103 21.20 48.37 45.69
CA ALA A 103 20.44 47.41 44.87
C ALA A 103 21.31 46.22 44.42
N PHE A 104 20.66 45.20 43.85
CA PHE A 104 21.35 44.07 43.22
C PHE A 104 22.02 44.50 41.90
N PRO A 105 23.12 43.86 41.47
CA PRO A 105 23.91 44.27 40.31
C PRO A 105 23.12 44.44 39.01
N ASN A 106 22.13 43.58 38.78
CA ASN A 106 21.26 43.62 37.59
C ASN A 106 20.33 44.85 37.51
N MET A 107 20.25 45.65 38.58
CA MET A 107 19.46 46.89 38.63
C MET A 107 20.29 48.17 38.50
N LEU A 108 21.62 48.06 38.40
CA LEU A 108 22.55 49.19 38.45
C LEU A 108 23.17 49.55 37.09
N LEU A 109 22.77 48.85 36.02
CA LEU A 109 23.33 49.06 34.68
C LEU A 109 23.17 50.53 34.24
N ASP A 110 24.25 51.12 33.75
CA ASP A 110 24.31 52.48 33.18
C ASP A 110 23.90 53.63 34.11
N LEU A 111 23.78 53.39 35.41
CA LEU A 111 23.29 54.39 36.36
C LEU A 111 24.30 55.55 36.55
N GLU A 112 25.60 55.25 36.49
CA GLU A 112 26.68 56.25 36.57
C GLU A 112 26.64 57.24 35.40
N ALA A 113 26.12 56.85 34.24
CA ALA A 113 26.00 57.73 33.07
C ALA A 113 25.04 58.92 33.31
N PHE A 114 24.13 58.80 34.27
CA PHE A 114 23.21 59.88 34.65
C PHE A 114 23.80 60.89 35.63
N ALA A 115 24.89 60.54 36.33
CA ALA A 115 25.51 61.43 37.31
C ALA A 115 25.89 62.81 36.74
N PRO A 116 26.62 62.92 35.60
CA PRO A 116 26.93 64.21 35.00
C PRO A 116 25.73 64.88 34.32
N LEU A 117 24.73 64.12 33.86
CA LEU A 117 23.57 64.66 33.15
C LEU A 117 22.56 65.37 34.07
N LEU A 118 22.52 64.98 35.35
CA LEU A 118 21.54 65.46 36.33
C LEU A 118 22.16 66.26 37.48
N ASP A 119 23.46 66.57 37.39
CA ASP A 119 24.27 67.19 38.45
C ASP A 119 24.17 66.45 39.78
N LEU A 120 24.51 65.16 39.78
CA LEU A 120 24.42 64.28 40.94
C LEU A 120 25.81 63.77 41.35
N ASP A 121 25.96 63.41 42.63
CA ASP A 121 27.02 62.50 43.09
C ASP A 121 26.36 61.15 43.39
N ILE A 122 26.82 60.07 42.78
CA ILE A 122 26.20 58.75 42.88
C ILE A 122 27.21 57.78 43.49
N CYS A 123 26.83 57.10 44.57
CA CYS A 123 27.60 56.01 45.15
C CYS A 123 26.79 54.72 45.20
N CYS A 124 27.31 53.66 44.59
CA CYS A 124 26.62 52.36 44.46
C CYS A 124 27.11 51.36 45.51
N PHE A 125 26.17 50.69 46.17
CA PHE A 125 26.39 49.61 47.13
C PHE A 125 25.63 48.37 46.66
N THR A 126 26.37 47.40 46.12
CA THR A 126 25.80 46.21 45.49
C THR A 126 25.37 45.16 46.50
N LEU A 127 24.16 44.62 46.35
CA LEU A 127 23.66 43.50 47.15
C LEU A 127 23.95 42.16 46.49
N GLN A 128 24.49 41.20 47.24
CA GLN A 128 24.63 39.80 46.78
C GLN A 128 23.49 38.94 47.32
N ARG A 129 23.11 39.15 48.58
CA ARG A 129 22.00 38.45 49.23
C ARG A 129 21.06 39.44 49.94
N GLU A 130 19.88 38.94 50.29
CA GLU A 130 18.85 39.71 50.99
C GLU A 130 19.37 40.25 52.34
N GLU A 131 20.16 39.45 53.06
CA GLU A 131 20.69 39.76 54.39
C GLU A 131 21.68 40.93 54.39
N ASP A 132 22.35 41.19 53.25
CA ASP A 132 23.37 42.22 53.12
C ASP A 132 22.76 43.65 53.10
N THR A 133 21.43 43.75 52.90
CA THR A 133 20.71 45.03 52.71
C THR A 133 20.90 46.00 53.88
N ALA A 134 20.80 45.51 55.12
CA ALA A 134 20.89 46.38 56.30
C ALA A 134 22.29 46.98 56.47
N ALA A 135 23.34 46.21 56.15
CA ALA A 135 24.72 46.64 56.19
C ALA A 135 25.03 47.64 55.06
N ALA A 136 24.55 47.37 53.84
CA ALA A 136 24.72 48.27 52.70
C ALA A 136 24.04 49.64 52.92
N ILE A 137 22.85 49.67 53.53
CA ILE A 137 22.18 50.92 53.93
C ILE A 137 23.02 51.72 54.93
N ALA A 138 23.61 51.03 55.93
CA ALA A 138 24.46 51.69 56.92
C ALA A 138 25.74 52.25 56.30
N GLN A 139 26.36 51.53 55.36
CA GLN A 139 27.51 52.00 54.60
C GLN A 139 27.17 53.23 53.74
N ALA A 140 26.00 53.21 53.07
CA ALA A 140 25.53 54.34 52.27
C ALA A 140 25.29 55.59 53.12
N ALA A 141 24.68 55.43 54.30
CA ALA A 141 24.48 56.53 55.25
C ALA A 141 25.83 57.07 55.78
N ALA A 142 26.77 56.18 56.13
CA ALA A 142 28.11 56.57 56.59
C ALA A 142 28.93 57.29 55.50
N ALA A 143 28.68 56.97 54.23
CA ALA A 143 29.25 57.69 53.09
C ALA A 143 28.61 59.07 52.84
N GLY A 144 27.64 59.49 53.67
CA GLY A 144 27.00 60.80 53.56
C GLY A 144 25.99 60.90 52.41
N ALA A 145 25.31 59.79 52.08
CA ALA A 145 24.20 59.84 51.13
C ALA A 145 23.04 60.68 51.69
N ASP A 146 22.60 61.68 50.92
CA ASP A 146 21.47 62.55 51.25
C ASP A 146 20.14 61.81 51.09
N VAL A 147 20.06 60.94 50.07
CA VAL A 147 18.89 60.11 49.74
C VAL A 147 19.35 58.75 49.26
N LEU A 148 18.63 57.70 49.64
CA LEU A 148 18.86 56.34 49.15
C LEU A 148 17.95 55.99 47.97
N LEU A 149 18.49 55.31 46.97
CA LEU A 149 17.75 54.75 45.84
C LEU A 149 17.88 53.22 45.87
N GLY A 150 16.78 52.49 45.73
CA GLY A 150 16.87 51.03 45.68
C GLY A 150 15.55 50.30 45.48
N GLY A 151 15.59 48.99 45.69
CA GLY A 151 14.41 48.13 45.59
C GLY A 151 13.48 48.21 46.80
N VAL A 152 12.46 47.34 46.81
CA VAL A 152 11.43 47.28 47.87
C VAL A 152 12.04 47.09 49.26
N ILE A 153 12.97 46.14 49.41
CA ILE A 153 13.61 45.84 50.69
C ILE A 153 14.47 47.01 51.18
N THR A 154 15.28 47.59 50.28
CA THR A 154 16.15 48.74 50.56
C THR A 154 15.35 49.92 51.09
N THR A 155 14.31 50.33 50.36
CA THR A 155 13.51 51.52 50.69
C THR A 155 12.69 51.35 51.95
N ARG A 156 12.14 50.15 52.17
CA ARG A 156 11.42 49.83 53.41
C ARG A 156 12.32 49.96 54.63
N LEU A 157 13.51 49.35 54.58
CA LEU A 157 14.48 49.40 55.69
C LEU A 157 15.07 50.81 55.90
N ALA A 158 15.32 51.55 54.83
CA ALA A 158 15.81 52.93 54.91
C ALA A 158 14.80 53.85 55.60
N ARG A 159 13.52 53.76 55.24
CA ARG A 159 12.43 54.55 55.86
C ARG A 159 12.23 54.23 57.33
N GLN A 160 12.34 52.95 57.72
CA GLN A 160 12.31 52.54 59.14
C GLN A 160 13.45 53.16 59.96
N LYS A 161 14.59 53.44 59.33
CA LYS A 161 15.75 54.11 59.95
C LYS A 161 15.70 55.64 59.83
N GLY A 162 14.61 56.22 59.30
CA GLY A 162 14.48 57.66 59.10
C GLY A 162 15.34 58.23 57.97
N ILE A 163 15.91 57.38 57.10
CA ILE A 163 16.73 57.82 55.96
C ILE A 163 15.81 58.09 54.76
N PRO A 164 15.88 59.29 54.13
CA PRO A 164 15.14 59.59 52.92
C PRO A 164 15.42 58.54 51.83
N ALA A 165 14.38 57.96 51.24
CA ALA A 165 14.55 56.89 50.25
C ALA A 165 13.49 56.88 49.14
N VAL A 166 13.99 56.73 47.91
CA VAL A 166 13.20 56.61 46.67
C VAL A 166 13.19 55.17 46.19
N LEU A 167 12.00 54.67 45.88
CA LEU A 167 11.82 53.34 45.31
C LEU A 167 12.09 53.39 43.81
N LEU A 168 13.02 52.57 43.35
CA LEU A 168 13.24 52.33 41.93
C LEU A 168 12.05 51.54 41.38
N ARG A 169 11.12 52.26 40.74
CA ARG A 169 9.87 51.71 40.17
C ARG A 169 10.07 51.29 38.72
N SER A 170 9.40 50.23 38.30
CA SER A 170 9.37 49.81 36.90
C SER A 170 8.16 50.42 36.20
N GLY A 171 8.41 51.18 35.14
CA GLY A 171 7.37 51.79 34.30
C GLY A 171 6.81 50.81 33.27
N GLN A 172 5.77 51.26 32.56
CA GLN A 172 5.06 50.47 31.55
C GLN A 172 5.97 49.90 30.45
N ALA A 173 7.01 50.64 30.05
CA ALA A 173 7.97 50.21 29.04
C ALA A 173 8.73 48.93 29.46
N ALA A 174 9.14 48.83 30.73
CA ALA A 174 9.82 47.65 31.27
C ALA A 174 8.94 46.40 31.15
N PHE A 175 7.67 46.51 31.55
CA PHE A 175 6.70 45.44 31.44
C PHE A 175 6.51 45.01 29.99
N LEU A 176 6.26 45.96 29.08
CA LEU A 176 6.09 45.65 27.67
C LEU A 176 7.31 44.93 27.07
N GLN A 177 8.52 45.33 27.43
CA GLN A 177 9.75 44.69 26.97
C GLN A 177 9.87 43.25 27.48
N ALA A 178 9.75 43.06 28.80
CA ALA A 178 9.89 41.72 29.41
C ALA A 178 8.80 40.76 28.93
N PHE A 179 7.56 41.21 28.75
CA PHE A 179 6.48 40.35 28.27
C PHE A 179 6.56 40.03 26.78
N ARG A 180 7.14 40.92 25.95
CA ARG A 180 7.48 40.59 24.56
C ARG A 180 8.59 39.54 24.50
N GLU A 181 9.61 39.66 25.33
CA GLU A 181 10.68 38.67 25.43
C GLU A 181 10.16 37.32 25.93
N ALA A 182 9.37 37.32 27.00
CA ALA A 182 8.71 36.12 27.51
C ALA A 182 7.81 35.47 26.46
N GLY A 183 7.09 36.26 25.67
CA GLY A 183 6.31 35.78 24.52
C GLY A 183 7.17 35.08 23.47
N ARG A 184 8.34 35.63 23.13
CA ARG A 184 9.28 35.01 22.17
C ARG A 184 9.85 33.69 22.71
N VAL A 185 10.22 33.65 23.99
CA VAL A 185 10.73 32.42 24.65
C VAL A 185 9.64 31.35 24.71
N ALA A 186 8.42 31.71 25.12
CA ALA A 186 7.29 30.79 25.16
C ALA A 186 6.95 30.24 23.75
N TYR A 187 6.93 31.12 22.74
CA TYR A 187 6.67 30.74 21.36
C TYR A 187 7.74 29.78 20.81
N ALA A 188 9.02 30.07 21.02
CA ALA A 188 10.12 29.19 20.58
C ALA A 188 10.03 27.79 21.21
N ARG A 189 9.72 27.71 22.51
CA ARG A 189 9.51 26.43 23.21
C ARG A 189 8.29 25.67 22.70
N HIS A 190 7.22 26.39 22.39
CA HIS A 190 6.03 25.78 21.83
C HIS A 190 6.34 25.14 20.47
N LEU A 191 7.00 25.87 19.56
CA LEU A 191 7.44 25.33 18.28
C LEU A 191 8.37 24.13 18.43
N GLU A 192 9.31 24.17 19.38
CA GLU A 192 10.21 23.04 19.64
C GLU A 192 9.47 21.80 20.16
N LYS A 193 8.50 22.01 21.06
CA LYS A 193 7.65 20.93 21.57
C LYS A 193 6.77 20.34 20.46
N GLU A 194 6.11 21.18 19.67
CA GLU A 194 5.32 20.73 18.51
C GLU A 194 6.17 19.93 17.53
N ARG A 195 7.37 20.42 17.21
CA ARG A 195 8.31 19.73 16.32
C ARG A 195 8.72 18.37 16.90
N THR A 196 9.00 18.30 18.21
CA THR A 196 9.40 17.06 18.89
C THR A 196 8.27 16.03 18.87
N GLU A 197 7.05 16.43 19.21
CA GLU A 197 5.87 15.54 19.16
C GLU A 197 5.56 15.09 17.73
N GLN A 198 5.68 15.98 16.74
CA GLN A 198 5.53 15.64 15.34
C GLN A 198 6.58 14.61 14.88
N PHE A 199 7.86 14.81 15.22
CA PHE A 199 8.91 13.83 14.90
C PHE A 199 8.67 12.49 15.58
N LYS A 200 8.24 12.49 16.84
CA LYS A 200 7.92 11.27 17.58
C LYS A 200 6.78 10.50 16.90
N ALA A 201 5.69 11.17 16.54
CA ALA A 201 4.56 10.53 15.86
C ALA A 201 4.96 9.91 14.50
N ILE A 202 5.83 10.58 13.73
CA ILE A 202 6.37 10.05 12.47
C ILE A 202 7.19 8.77 12.72
N LEU A 203 8.09 8.80 13.70
CA LEU A 203 8.95 7.66 14.04
C LEU A 203 8.15 6.46 14.56
N ASP A 204 7.14 6.70 15.40
CA ASP A 204 6.31 5.66 16.00
C ASP A 204 5.41 4.97 14.96
N TYR A 205 4.93 5.71 13.96
CA TYR A 205 4.10 5.14 12.89
C TYR A 205 4.91 4.45 11.78
N ALA A 206 6.20 4.77 11.64
CA ALA A 206 7.06 4.19 10.63
C ALA A 206 7.07 2.66 10.71
N HIS A 207 6.87 2.00 9.56
CA HIS A 207 6.90 0.54 9.48
C HIS A 207 8.33 -0.02 9.43
N GLU A 208 9.28 0.80 9.02
CA GLU A 208 10.71 0.48 9.00
C GLU A 208 11.31 0.71 10.38
N GLY A 209 12.26 -0.16 10.76
CA GLY A 209 13.08 0.07 11.93
C GLY A 209 14.01 1.24 11.69
N ILE A 210 14.01 2.21 12.60
CA ILE A 210 14.82 3.42 12.51
C ILE A 210 15.68 3.52 13.76
N ALA A 211 16.99 3.61 13.55
CA ALA A 211 17.98 3.83 14.61
C ALA A 211 18.94 4.95 14.20
N ALA A 212 19.21 5.91 15.08
CA ALA A 212 20.18 6.99 14.81
C ALA A 212 21.19 7.12 15.94
N VAL A 213 22.42 7.52 15.59
CA VAL A 213 23.50 7.80 16.53
C VAL A 213 24.00 9.23 16.44
N ASN A 214 24.51 9.76 17.55
CA ASN A 214 25.26 11.01 17.59
C ASN A 214 26.73 10.84 17.16
N GLY A 215 27.51 11.92 17.20
CA GLY A 215 28.94 11.93 16.85
C GLY A 215 29.83 11.03 17.72
N GLU A 216 29.36 10.64 18.90
CA GLU A 216 30.06 9.70 19.80
C GLU A 216 29.65 8.24 19.56
N GLY A 217 28.72 7.99 18.63
CA GLY A 217 28.20 6.67 18.30
C GLY A 217 27.14 6.16 19.29
N LEU A 218 26.59 7.03 20.13
CA LEU A 218 25.51 6.71 21.08
C LEU A 218 24.16 6.80 20.38
N LEU A 219 23.29 5.81 20.61
CA LEU A 219 21.94 5.79 20.05
C LEU A 219 21.08 6.91 20.64
N THR A 220 20.58 7.77 19.78
CA THR A 220 19.70 8.90 20.12
C THR A 220 18.27 8.70 19.64
N VAL A 221 18.07 7.82 18.64
CA VAL A 221 16.74 7.46 18.12
C VAL A 221 16.68 5.94 18.01
N PHE A 222 15.57 5.36 18.46
CA PHE A 222 15.25 3.95 18.32
C PHE A 222 13.73 3.79 18.37
N ASN A 223 13.10 3.51 17.23
CA ASN A 223 11.63 3.50 17.13
C ASN A 223 11.01 2.11 17.43
N PRO A 224 9.68 2.00 17.60
CA PRO A 224 9.02 0.73 17.91
C PRO A 224 9.23 -0.38 16.84
N ALA A 225 9.39 0.00 15.57
CA ALA A 225 9.73 -0.97 14.53
C ALA A 225 11.15 -1.51 14.68
N ALA A 226 12.10 -0.67 15.13
CA ALA A 226 13.47 -1.08 15.44
C ALA A 226 13.48 -2.09 16.59
N GLU A 227 12.68 -1.86 17.64
CA GLU A 227 12.54 -2.79 18.77
C GLU A 227 12.06 -4.17 18.30
N ARG A 228 10.98 -4.21 17.51
CA ARG A 228 10.41 -5.48 17.02
C ARG A 228 11.35 -6.24 16.09
N LEU A 229 12.08 -5.56 15.21
CA LEU A 229 12.93 -6.20 14.21
C LEU A 229 14.28 -6.66 14.80
N SER A 230 14.78 -5.97 15.83
CA SER A 230 16.04 -6.31 16.51
C SER A 230 15.86 -7.15 17.77
N GLY A 231 14.67 -7.14 18.37
CA GLY A 231 14.40 -7.79 19.66
C GLY A 231 14.93 -7.04 20.89
N VAL A 232 15.43 -5.80 20.73
CA VAL A 232 15.97 -4.97 21.84
C VAL A 232 15.00 -3.85 22.16
N SER A 233 14.78 -3.54 23.45
CA SER A 233 13.91 -2.43 23.83
C SER A 233 14.59 -1.06 23.69
N ALA A 234 13.83 0.00 23.44
CA ALA A 234 14.32 1.37 23.35
C ALA A 234 14.93 1.83 24.69
N GLY A 235 14.40 1.36 25.82
CA GLY A 235 14.94 1.64 27.15
C GLY A 235 16.34 1.07 27.37
N GLU A 236 16.66 -0.08 26.74
CA GLU A 236 17.99 -0.69 26.77
C GLU A 236 18.91 -0.12 25.68
N ALA A 237 18.34 0.31 24.54
CA ALA A 237 19.09 0.76 23.38
C ALA A 237 19.56 2.22 23.49
N LEU A 238 18.69 3.14 23.96
CA LEU A 238 18.97 4.57 23.96
C LEU A 238 20.12 4.92 24.92
N GLY A 239 21.02 5.78 24.46
CA GLY A 239 22.22 6.17 25.20
C GLY A 239 23.35 5.14 25.19
N GLN A 240 23.14 3.95 24.60
CA GLN A 240 24.19 2.94 24.42
C GLN A 240 24.92 3.10 23.09
N LYS A 241 26.13 2.54 22.99
CA LYS A 241 26.86 2.48 21.71
C LYS A 241 26.14 1.58 20.72
N ALA A 242 25.93 2.07 19.49
CA ALA A 242 25.25 1.28 18.46
C ALA A 242 25.90 -0.07 18.16
N ALA A 243 27.22 -0.19 18.30
CA ALA A 243 27.92 -1.46 18.12
C ALA A 243 27.53 -2.54 19.15
N ALA A 244 27.04 -2.16 20.34
CA ALA A 244 26.58 -3.10 21.36
C ALA A 244 25.13 -3.56 21.11
N VAL A 245 24.31 -2.69 20.52
CA VAL A 245 22.86 -2.94 20.32
C VAL A 245 22.56 -3.50 18.92
N LEU A 246 23.21 -2.93 17.89
CA LEU A 246 23.10 -3.33 16.49
C LEU A 246 24.51 -3.51 15.89
N PRO A 247 25.31 -4.48 16.37
CA PRO A 247 26.67 -4.73 15.87
C PRO A 247 26.71 -4.92 14.35
N SER A 248 25.70 -5.60 13.83
CA SER A 248 25.55 -5.96 12.43
C SER A 248 25.18 -4.77 11.52
N ALA A 249 24.64 -3.67 12.08
CA ALA A 249 24.17 -2.52 11.31
C ALA A 249 25.28 -1.55 10.88
N ARG A 250 26.54 -1.77 11.29
CA ARG A 250 27.73 -1.00 10.86
C ARG A 250 27.61 0.54 10.92
N LEU A 251 26.72 1.07 11.76
CA LEU A 251 26.52 2.52 11.98
C LEU A 251 27.83 3.27 12.27
N ALA A 252 28.73 2.64 13.04
CA ALA A 252 30.05 3.20 13.34
C ALA A 252 30.92 3.40 12.09
N ALA A 253 30.83 2.51 11.09
CA ALA A 253 31.60 2.62 9.86
C ALA A 253 31.13 3.81 9.00
N VAL A 254 29.82 4.04 8.92
CA VAL A 254 29.24 5.19 8.20
C VAL A 254 29.54 6.51 8.92
N LEU A 255 29.53 6.50 10.26
CA LEU A 255 29.90 7.67 11.06
C LEU A 255 31.35 8.12 10.80
N VAL A 256 32.28 7.17 10.67
CA VAL A 256 33.71 7.45 10.43
C VAL A 256 33.99 7.76 8.95
N SER A 257 33.47 6.96 8.02
CA SER A 257 33.75 7.11 6.59
C SER A 257 33.01 8.29 5.96
N GLY A 258 31.85 8.66 6.52
CA GLY A 258 30.93 9.62 5.91
C GLY A 258 30.32 9.13 4.58
N GLN A 259 30.46 7.86 4.23
CA GLN A 259 29.86 7.28 3.03
C GLN A 259 28.61 6.48 3.39
N GLU A 260 27.60 6.54 2.52
CA GLU A 260 26.38 5.75 2.67
C GLU A 260 26.62 4.27 2.35
N GLN A 261 25.89 3.40 3.04
CA GLN A 261 25.85 1.96 2.79
C GLN A 261 24.39 1.57 2.59
N VAL A 262 24.01 1.22 1.37
CA VAL A 262 22.61 1.01 0.99
C VAL A 262 22.38 -0.39 0.43
N ASN A 263 21.19 -0.92 0.65
CA ASN A 263 20.72 -2.22 0.18
C ASN A 263 21.52 -3.43 0.69
N GLU A 264 22.03 -3.35 1.91
CA GLU A 264 22.76 -4.46 2.54
C GLU A 264 21.77 -5.44 3.18
N LEU A 265 21.87 -6.72 2.86
CA LEU A 265 21.05 -7.76 3.49
C LEU A 265 21.68 -8.19 4.81
N LEU A 266 20.87 -8.16 5.87
CA LEU A 266 21.32 -8.44 7.22
C LEU A 266 20.35 -9.35 7.95
N ASP A 267 20.89 -10.26 8.76
CA ASP A 267 20.12 -11.04 9.71
C ASP A 267 20.23 -10.39 11.10
N LEU A 268 19.10 -9.89 11.63
CA LEU A 268 19.02 -9.34 12.97
C LEU A 268 18.60 -10.40 14.01
N GLY A 269 18.67 -11.68 13.65
CA GLY A 269 18.28 -12.81 14.50
C GLY A 269 16.78 -13.08 14.47
N GLN A 270 15.95 -12.06 14.71
CA GLN A 270 14.49 -12.19 14.64
C GLN A 270 13.92 -12.01 13.23
N ALA A 271 14.62 -11.26 12.37
CA ALA A 271 14.19 -10.98 11.01
C ALA A 271 15.39 -10.79 10.08
N LYS A 272 15.22 -11.20 8.82
CA LYS A 272 16.09 -10.80 7.72
C LYS A 272 15.63 -9.45 7.19
N VAL A 273 16.52 -8.47 7.19
CA VAL A 273 16.21 -7.09 6.86
C VAL A 273 17.11 -6.58 5.73
N LEU A 274 16.57 -5.64 4.97
CA LEU A 274 17.34 -4.78 4.07
C LEU A 274 17.72 -3.52 4.83
N LEU A 275 19.02 -3.27 4.97
CA LEU A 275 19.60 -2.17 5.73
C LEU A 275 20.07 -1.05 4.80
N ASN A 276 19.73 0.19 5.19
CA ASN A 276 20.31 1.41 4.63
C ASN A 276 20.90 2.25 5.77
N CYS A 277 22.15 2.69 5.62
CA CYS A 277 22.84 3.53 6.58
C CYS A 277 23.39 4.78 5.88
N VAL A 278 23.00 5.95 6.40
CA VAL A 278 23.39 7.25 5.84
C VAL A 278 23.97 8.16 6.92
N PRO A 279 24.97 9.00 6.60
CA PRO A 279 25.53 9.95 7.57
C PRO A 279 24.60 11.16 7.76
N ILE A 280 24.45 11.61 9.00
CA ILE A 280 23.76 12.87 9.32
C ILE A 280 24.79 13.99 9.26
N ARG A 281 24.53 14.99 8.41
CA ARG A 281 25.45 16.12 8.18
C ARG A 281 24.82 17.44 8.59
N VAL A 282 25.56 18.22 9.38
CA VAL A 282 25.20 19.60 9.74
C VAL A 282 26.37 20.50 9.37
N GLY A 283 26.14 21.48 8.49
CA GLY A 283 27.19 22.37 7.99
C GLY A 283 28.34 21.64 7.27
N GLY A 284 28.02 20.54 6.56
CA GLY A 284 29.00 19.71 5.84
C GLY A 284 29.77 18.71 6.70
N ARG A 285 29.73 18.85 8.03
CA ARG A 285 30.37 17.91 8.98
C ARG A 285 29.42 16.78 9.35
N VAL A 286 29.96 15.56 9.45
CA VAL A 286 29.20 14.40 9.93
C VAL A 286 29.02 14.54 11.44
N THR A 287 27.78 14.61 11.90
CA THR A 287 27.41 14.76 13.31
C THR A 287 26.70 13.52 13.87
N GLY A 288 26.46 12.51 13.04
CA GLY A 288 25.74 11.29 13.39
C GLY A 288 25.56 10.37 12.19
N ALA A 289 24.83 9.27 12.39
CA ALA A 289 24.43 8.35 11.33
C ALA A 289 23.02 7.81 11.60
N LEU A 290 22.29 7.49 10.53
CA LEU A 290 20.94 6.95 10.55
C LEU A 290 20.93 5.60 9.85
N ALA A 291 20.38 4.59 10.51
CA ALA A 291 20.09 3.29 9.94
C ALA A 291 18.58 3.11 9.80
N THR A 292 18.14 2.69 8.62
CA THR A 292 16.80 2.15 8.40
C THR A 292 16.90 0.68 8.03
N PHE A 293 16.00 -0.14 8.54
CA PHE A 293 15.96 -1.56 8.22
C PHE A 293 14.52 -2.04 7.99
N GLN A 294 14.34 -2.74 6.87
CA GLN A 294 13.05 -3.17 6.36
C GLN A 294 12.98 -4.69 6.26
N ASP A 295 11.93 -5.31 6.80
CA ASP A 295 11.74 -6.77 6.75
C ASP A 295 11.56 -7.29 5.32
N VAL A 296 12.49 -8.13 4.87
CA VAL A 296 12.49 -8.73 3.53
C VAL A 296 11.25 -9.61 3.30
N THR A 297 10.80 -10.32 4.33
CA THR A 297 9.61 -11.19 4.26
C THR A 297 8.37 -10.36 3.95
N ARG A 298 8.25 -9.20 4.60
CA ARG A 298 7.12 -8.29 4.39
C ARG A 298 7.17 -7.64 3.00
N ILE A 299 8.35 -7.28 2.50
CA ILE A 299 8.53 -6.79 1.13
C ILE A 299 8.00 -7.82 0.12
N GLN A 300 8.41 -9.08 0.26
CA GLN A 300 7.95 -10.17 -0.62
C GLN A 300 6.43 -10.39 -0.56
N GLN A 301 5.84 -10.33 0.64
CA GLN A 301 4.39 -10.46 0.80
C GLN A 301 3.62 -9.30 0.16
N MET A 302 4.11 -8.06 0.32
CA MET A 302 3.52 -6.87 -0.28
C MET A 302 3.60 -6.94 -1.81
N GLU A 303 4.76 -7.32 -2.34
CA GLU A 303 4.94 -7.53 -3.78
C GLU A 303 3.94 -8.57 -4.31
N ALA A 304 3.81 -9.72 -3.63
CA ALA A 304 2.87 -10.76 -4.02
C ALA A 304 1.42 -10.25 -4.01
N LYS A 305 1.04 -9.43 -3.03
CA LYS A 305 -0.29 -8.80 -2.98
C LYS A 305 -0.51 -7.82 -4.13
N VAL A 306 0.44 -6.94 -4.39
CA VAL A 306 0.38 -5.97 -5.50
C VAL A 306 0.28 -6.70 -6.84
N ARG A 307 1.06 -7.76 -7.05
CA ARG A 307 0.96 -8.61 -8.25
C ARG A 307 -0.43 -9.22 -8.41
N ARG A 308 -1.05 -9.72 -7.33
CA ARG A 308 -2.43 -10.23 -7.38
C ARG A 308 -3.41 -9.14 -7.81
N GLU A 309 -3.33 -7.94 -7.25
CA GLU A 309 -4.24 -6.85 -7.59
C GLU A 309 -4.05 -6.34 -9.03
N ILE A 310 -2.81 -6.28 -9.52
CA ILE A 310 -2.50 -5.81 -10.88
C ILE A 310 -2.89 -6.86 -11.94
N TYR A 311 -2.60 -8.14 -11.70
CA TYR A 311 -2.68 -9.20 -12.73
C TYR A 311 -3.91 -10.13 -12.61
N SER A 312 -4.78 -9.94 -11.61
CA SER A 312 -6.03 -10.74 -11.46
C SER A 312 -7.15 -10.38 -12.44
N LYS A 313 -7.01 -9.35 -13.29
CA LYS A 313 -7.98 -9.08 -14.36
C LYS A 313 -7.89 -10.17 -15.45
N GLY A 314 -8.59 -11.30 -15.23
CA GLY A 314 -8.76 -12.38 -16.20
C GLY A 314 -8.07 -13.71 -15.84
N HIS A 315 -7.09 -13.72 -14.92
CA HIS A 315 -6.33 -14.93 -14.54
C HIS A 315 -6.82 -15.56 -13.22
N VAL A 316 -8.13 -15.87 -13.17
CA VAL A 316 -8.78 -16.47 -12.00
C VAL A 316 -9.61 -17.67 -12.42
N ALA A 317 -9.51 -18.77 -11.67
CA ALA A 317 -10.33 -19.96 -11.89
C ALA A 317 -11.80 -19.68 -11.50
N LYS A 318 -12.72 -19.85 -12.46
CA LYS A 318 -14.15 -19.56 -12.29
C LYS A 318 -14.94 -20.81 -11.85
N PHE A 319 -14.47 -22.00 -12.22
CA PHE A 319 -15.19 -23.25 -12.00
C PHE A 319 -14.53 -24.12 -10.92
N SER A 320 -15.34 -24.98 -10.31
CA SER A 320 -14.98 -25.93 -9.25
C SER A 320 -15.52 -27.32 -9.57
N PHE A 321 -15.13 -28.34 -8.80
CA PHE A 321 -15.65 -29.70 -9.00
C PHE A 321 -17.18 -29.79 -8.92
N ARG A 322 -17.84 -28.85 -8.24
CA ARG A 322 -19.31 -28.77 -8.15
C ARG A 322 -19.98 -28.39 -9.48
N ASP A 323 -19.22 -27.76 -10.38
CA ASP A 323 -19.68 -27.33 -11.70
C ASP A 323 -19.63 -28.46 -12.73
N ILE A 324 -18.94 -29.57 -12.41
CA ILE A 324 -18.89 -30.78 -13.24
C ILE A 324 -20.14 -31.61 -12.93
N LYS A 325 -21.05 -31.74 -13.90
CA LYS A 325 -22.34 -32.43 -13.74
C LYS A 325 -22.30 -33.85 -14.32
N GLY A 326 -22.85 -34.79 -13.58
CA GLY A 326 -22.99 -36.20 -13.94
C GLY A 326 -22.88 -37.12 -12.73
N GLU A 327 -23.41 -38.33 -12.85
CA GLU A 327 -23.51 -39.32 -11.78
C GLU A 327 -22.84 -40.66 -12.11
N SER A 328 -22.36 -40.83 -13.33
CA SER A 328 -21.75 -42.04 -13.83
C SER A 328 -20.53 -42.44 -13.00
N PRO A 329 -20.30 -43.76 -12.78
CA PRO A 329 -19.14 -44.24 -12.04
C PRO A 329 -17.81 -43.76 -12.65
N ALA A 330 -17.71 -43.75 -13.99
CA ALA A 330 -16.52 -43.31 -14.71
C ALA A 330 -16.19 -41.83 -14.44
N LEU A 331 -17.19 -40.94 -14.48
CA LEU A 331 -16.99 -39.52 -14.17
C LEU A 331 -16.64 -39.30 -12.69
N LYS A 332 -17.34 -39.98 -11.77
CA LYS A 332 -17.05 -39.90 -10.33
C LYS A 332 -15.63 -40.35 -10.02
N GLN A 333 -15.14 -41.39 -10.69
CA GLN A 333 -13.77 -41.85 -10.53
C GLN A 333 -12.75 -40.82 -11.06
N ALA A 334 -13.02 -40.20 -12.20
CA ALA A 334 -12.17 -39.12 -12.72
C ALA A 334 -12.13 -37.91 -11.77
N ILE A 335 -13.27 -37.53 -11.18
CA ILE A 335 -13.34 -36.44 -10.19
C ILE A 335 -12.51 -36.77 -8.94
N ARG A 336 -12.64 -37.99 -8.39
CA ARG A 336 -11.85 -38.43 -7.21
C ARG A 336 -10.35 -38.37 -7.50
N THR A 337 -9.94 -38.91 -8.64
CA THR A 337 -8.54 -38.88 -9.08
C THR A 337 -8.03 -37.45 -9.21
N ALA A 338 -8.82 -36.55 -9.79
CA ALA A 338 -8.48 -35.13 -9.90
C ALA A 338 -8.38 -34.43 -8.53
N GLN A 339 -9.22 -34.79 -7.56
CA GLN A 339 -9.15 -34.27 -6.19
C GLN A 339 -7.87 -34.73 -5.48
N ASP A 340 -7.45 -35.98 -5.67
CA ASP A 340 -6.19 -36.48 -5.13
C ASP A 340 -5.00 -35.75 -5.76
N PHE A 341 -5.03 -35.55 -7.08
CA PHE A 341 -3.99 -34.79 -7.78
C PHE A 341 -3.93 -33.33 -7.30
N ALA A 342 -5.06 -32.71 -6.97
CA ALA A 342 -5.11 -31.33 -6.48
C ALA A 342 -4.30 -31.11 -5.20
N ARG A 343 -4.16 -32.14 -4.35
CA ARG A 343 -3.37 -32.09 -3.09
C ARG A 343 -1.86 -32.10 -3.31
N THR A 344 -1.41 -32.44 -4.51
CA THR A 344 0.01 -32.48 -4.89
C THR A 344 0.42 -31.22 -5.66
N GLU A 345 1.73 -31.00 -5.77
CA GLU A 345 2.32 -29.93 -6.60
C GLU A 345 2.86 -30.45 -7.95
N SER A 346 2.59 -31.72 -8.28
CA SER A 346 3.11 -32.36 -9.50
C SER A 346 2.38 -31.88 -10.76
N VAL A 347 3.04 -32.04 -11.90
CA VAL A 347 2.46 -31.77 -13.22
C VAL A 347 1.33 -32.76 -13.49
N VAL A 348 0.19 -32.24 -13.97
CA VAL A 348 -0.97 -33.07 -14.34
C VAL A 348 -1.20 -32.99 -15.85
N LEU A 349 -1.21 -34.14 -16.50
CA LEU A 349 -1.60 -34.31 -17.90
C LEU A 349 -3.04 -34.80 -17.98
N ILE A 350 -3.92 -33.94 -18.48
CA ILE A 350 -5.35 -34.20 -18.68
C ILE A 350 -5.57 -34.70 -20.11
N THR A 351 -5.90 -35.98 -20.27
CA THR A 351 -6.22 -36.57 -21.57
C THR A 351 -7.71 -36.75 -21.74
N GLY A 352 -8.21 -36.53 -22.95
CA GLY A 352 -9.60 -36.80 -23.30
C GLY A 352 -9.98 -36.13 -24.61
N GLU A 353 -11.04 -36.63 -25.25
CA GLU A 353 -11.52 -36.14 -26.53
C GLU A 353 -11.89 -34.65 -26.49
N THR A 354 -12.06 -34.05 -27.68
CA THR A 354 -12.54 -32.68 -27.78
C THR A 354 -13.96 -32.58 -27.20
N GLY A 355 -14.23 -31.56 -26.40
CA GLY A 355 -15.56 -31.30 -25.84
C GLY A 355 -15.93 -32.08 -24.58
N VAL A 356 -15.02 -32.84 -23.95
CA VAL A 356 -15.29 -33.57 -22.70
C VAL A 356 -15.28 -32.72 -21.41
N GLY A 357 -14.75 -31.48 -21.49
CA GLY A 357 -14.65 -30.56 -20.35
C GLY A 357 -13.27 -30.50 -19.66
N LYS A 358 -12.15 -30.69 -20.37
CA LYS A 358 -10.78 -30.69 -19.81
C LYS A 358 -10.46 -29.43 -18.98
N GLU A 359 -10.89 -28.26 -19.45
CA GLU A 359 -10.67 -26.98 -18.75
C GLU A 359 -11.40 -26.91 -17.40
N LEU A 360 -12.63 -27.45 -17.30
CA LEU A 360 -13.37 -27.50 -16.02
C LEU A 360 -12.60 -28.31 -14.97
N PHE A 361 -11.98 -29.42 -15.38
CA PHE A 361 -11.12 -30.20 -14.51
C PHE A 361 -9.86 -29.42 -14.10
N ALA A 362 -9.19 -28.75 -15.03
CA ALA A 362 -7.99 -27.96 -14.72
C ALA A 362 -8.28 -26.83 -13.70
N GLN A 363 -9.35 -26.06 -13.91
CA GLN A 363 -9.78 -25.02 -12.98
C GLN A 363 -10.15 -25.59 -11.61
N SER A 364 -10.85 -26.73 -11.60
CA SER A 364 -11.26 -27.40 -10.36
C SER A 364 -10.07 -27.91 -9.55
N ILE A 365 -9.06 -28.49 -10.21
CA ILE A 365 -7.80 -28.93 -9.60
C ILE A 365 -7.08 -27.75 -8.95
N HIS A 366 -6.99 -26.62 -9.65
CA HIS A 366 -6.36 -25.41 -9.09
C HIS A 366 -7.10 -24.91 -7.84
N ARG A 367 -8.43 -24.77 -7.88
CA ARG A 367 -9.23 -24.31 -6.73
C ARG A 367 -9.19 -25.23 -5.53
N ALA A 368 -8.96 -26.53 -5.73
CA ALA A 368 -8.82 -27.49 -4.65
C ALA A 368 -7.37 -27.64 -4.14
N SER A 369 -6.42 -26.86 -4.68
CA SER A 369 -5.01 -26.95 -4.35
C SER A 369 -4.56 -25.93 -3.30
N ARG A 370 -3.31 -26.09 -2.80
CA ARG A 370 -2.66 -25.10 -1.93
C ARG A 370 -2.47 -23.74 -2.61
N ARG A 371 -2.49 -23.71 -3.95
CA ARG A 371 -2.35 -22.50 -4.78
C ARG A 371 -3.67 -21.84 -5.15
N GLN A 372 -4.79 -22.21 -4.54
CA GLN A 372 -6.12 -21.64 -4.82
C GLN A 372 -6.21 -20.10 -4.68
N SER A 373 -5.30 -19.49 -3.93
CA SER A 373 -5.22 -18.03 -3.75
C SER A 373 -4.28 -17.33 -4.73
N GLY A 374 -3.54 -18.11 -5.53
CA GLY A 374 -2.65 -17.63 -6.58
C GLY A 374 -3.36 -17.49 -7.93
N PRO A 375 -2.68 -16.95 -8.95
CA PRO A 375 -3.26 -16.78 -10.28
C PRO A 375 -3.52 -18.14 -10.96
N PHE A 376 -4.58 -18.20 -11.77
CA PHE A 376 -4.83 -19.28 -12.72
C PHE A 376 -4.74 -18.73 -14.13
N VAL A 377 -3.63 -19.03 -14.81
CA VAL A 377 -3.35 -18.53 -16.16
C VAL A 377 -3.65 -19.65 -17.16
N ALA A 378 -4.69 -19.50 -17.96
CA ALA A 378 -5.03 -20.45 -19.02
C ALA A 378 -4.56 -19.92 -20.39
N VAL A 379 -3.95 -20.79 -21.19
CA VAL A 379 -3.56 -20.51 -22.57
C VAL A 379 -3.88 -21.70 -23.44
N ASN A 380 -4.50 -21.43 -24.60
CA ASN A 380 -4.71 -22.43 -25.63
C ASN A 380 -3.55 -22.32 -26.64
N CYS A 381 -2.74 -23.37 -26.72
CA CYS A 381 -1.54 -23.39 -27.56
C CYS A 381 -1.86 -23.41 -29.06
N ALA A 382 -3.05 -23.88 -29.44
CA ALA A 382 -3.49 -23.93 -30.83
C ALA A 382 -4.09 -22.60 -31.34
N ALA A 383 -4.47 -21.70 -30.42
CA ALA A 383 -5.16 -20.46 -30.78
C ALA A 383 -4.23 -19.35 -31.29
N LEU A 384 -2.91 -19.48 -31.08
CA LEU A 384 -1.93 -18.44 -31.38
C LEU A 384 -0.90 -18.93 -32.42
N PRO A 385 -0.49 -18.07 -33.36
CA PRO A 385 0.68 -18.34 -34.21
C PRO A 385 1.97 -18.53 -33.38
N GLU A 386 2.92 -19.33 -33.87
CA GLU A 386 4.15 -19.70 -33.17
C GLU A 386 4.90 -18.50 -32.54
N ASN A 387 5.19 -17.46 -33.33
CA ASN A 387 5.93 -16.29 -32.85
C ASN A 387 5.18 -15.55 -31.73
N LEU A 388 3.84 -15.50 -31.82
CA LEU A 388 3.02 -14.85 -30.80
C LEU A 388 2.95 -15.72 -29.54
N LEU A 389 2.76 -17.03 -29.70
CA LEU A 389 2.75 -18.00 -28.60
C LEU A 389 4.05 -17.94 -27.79
N GLU A 390 5.19 -17.86 -28.46
CA GLU A 390 6.51 -17.72 -27.81
C GLU A 390 6.58 -16.44 -26.97
N SER A 391 6.20 -15.30 -27.55
CA SER A 391 6.23 -14.01 -26.87
C SER A 391 5.22 -13.90 -25.72
N GLU A 392 4.08 -14.57 -25.82
CA GLU A 392 3.08 -14.63 -24.75
C GLU A 392 3.56 -15.53 -23.61
N LEU A 393 4.06 -16.74 -23.89
CA LEU A 393 4.49 -17.67 -22.85
C LEU A 393 5.68 -17.15 -22.05
N PHE A 394 6.72 -16.66 -22.73
CA PHE A 394 8.02 -16.36 -22.13
C PHE A 394 8.30 -14.87 -21.97
N GLY A 395 7.51 -13.99 -22.59
CA GLY A 395 7.72 -12.54 -22.54
C GLY A 395 8.87 -12.08 -23.44
N TYR A 396 9.04 -10.76 -23.51
CA TYR A 396 10.07 -10.12 -24.31
C TYR A 396 10.57 -8.82 -23.70
N VAL A 397 11.81 -8.44 -24.00
CA VAL A 397 12.37 -7.12 -23.67
C VAL A 397 12.25 -6.14 -24.84
N GLU A 398 12.50 -4.86 -24.59
CA GLU A 398 12.52 -3.85 -25.64
C GLU A 398 13.48 -4.26 -26.78
N GLY A 399 13.03 -4.12 -28.03
CA GLY A 399 13.84 -4.42 -29.21
C GLY A 399 13.98 -5.90 -29.58
N ALA A 400 13.29 -6.82 -28.89
CA ALA A 400 13.38 -8.26 -29.16
C ALA A 400 12.94 -8.68 -30.58
N PHE A 401 12.00 -7.94 -31.20
CA PHE A 401 11.55 -8.14 -32.59
C PHE A 401 10.91 -6.86 -33.16
N THR A 402 10.71 -6.80 -34.47
CA THR A 402 10.08 -5.66 -35.16
C THR A 402 8.62 -5.50 -34.71
N GLY A 403 8.31 -4.39 -34.02
CA GLY A 403 6.99 -4.14 -33.43
C GLY A 403 6.86 -4.48 -31.94
N ALA A 404 7.95 -4.91 -31.28
CA ALA A 404 7.98 -5.06 -29.83
C ALA A 404 7.70 -3.73 -29.13
N ASN A 405 6.88 -3.77 -28.07
CA ASN A 405 6.62 -2.59 -27.24
C ASN A 405 7.92 -2.10 -26.59
N ARG A 406 8.12 -0.77 -26.59
CA ARG A 406 9.28 -0.10 -25.97
C ARG A 406 9.46 -0.38 -24.47
N LYS A 407 8.43 -0.89 -23.79
CA LYS A 407 8.51 -1.27 -22.36
C LYS A 407 8.77 -2.75 -22.10
N GLY A 408 8.86 -3.58 -23.16
CA GLY A 408 8.82 -5.04 -23.01
C GLY A 408 7.47 -5.56 -22.48
N LYS A 409 7.33 -6.88 -22.35
CA LYS A 409 6.14 -7.54 -21.79
C LYS A 409 6.55 -8.79 -20.98
N PRO A 410 6.06 -8.96 -19.74
CA PRO A 410 6.28 -10.19 -18.99
C PRO A 410 5.53 -11.38 -19.62
N GLY A 411 6.10 -12.58 -19.53
CA GLY A 411 5.48 -13.79 -20.04
C GLY A 411 4.37 -14.36 -19.15
N LEU A 412 3.48 -15.19 -19.70
CA LEU A 412 2.42 -15.89 -18.98
C LEU A 412 2.97 -16.78 -17.85
N PHE A 413 4.17 -17.36 -17.99
CA PHE A 413 4.81 -18.09 -16.89
C PHE A 413 5.20 -17.19 -15.72
N GLU A 414 5.66 -15.97 -16.00
CA GLU A 414 5.94 -14.98 -14.94
C GLU A 414 4.65 -14.55 -14.25
N LEU A 415 3.56 -14.37 -15.03
CA LEU A 415 2.24 -14.05 -14.50
C LEU A 415 1.62 -15.18 -13.67
N ALA A 416 1.98 -16.43 -13.97
CA ALA A 416 1.53 -17.61 -13.23
C ALA A 416 2.36 -17.90 -11.97
N HIS A 417 3.40 -17.11 -11.67
CA HIS A 417 4.27 -17.29 -10.51
C HIS A 417 3.46 -17.31 -9.19
N GLY A 418 3.73 -18.30 -8.34
CA GLY A 418 2.97 -18.56 -7.11
C GLY A 418 1.59 -19.19 -7.34
N GLY A 419 1.22 -19.48 -8.59
CA GLY A 419 -0.09 -19.97 -9.00
C GLY A 419 0.00 -21.19 -9.92
N THR A 420 -0.91 -21.26 -10.90
CA THR A 420 -1.02 -22.40 -11.83
C THR A 420 -1.15 -21.90 -13.25
N ILE A 421 -0.41 -22.52 -14.17
CA ILE A 421 -0.59 -22.35 -15.61
C ILE A 421 -1.28 -23.58 -16.19
N PHE A 422 -2.31 -23.34 -17.00
CA PHE A 422 -3.03 -24.35 -17.75
C PHE A 422 -2.72 -24.21 -19.24
N LEU A 423 -2.05 -25.22 -19.79
CA LEU A 423 -1.68 -25.32 -21.20
C LEU A 423 -2.67 -26.25 -21.91
N ASP A 424 -3.69 -25.67 -22.57
CA ASP A 424 -4.62 -26.43 -23.39
C ASP A 424 -4.03 -26.73 -24.77
N GLU A 425 -4.39 -27.89 -25.31
CA GLU A 425 -3.87 -28.42 -26.57
C GLU A 425 -2.33 -28.45 -26.64
N ILE A 426 -1.69 -29.00 -25.58
CA ILE A 426 -0.21 -29.06 -25.46
C ILE A 426 0.48 -29.78 -26.64
N SER A 427 -0.25 -30.66 -27.34
CA SER A 427 0.21 -31.33 -28.55
C SER A 427 0.47 -30.39 -29.72
N GLU A 428 -0.09 -29.17 -29.72
CA GLU A 428 0.10 -28.19 -30.79
C GLU A 428 1.29 -27.25 -30.55
N ILE A 429 2.04 -27.42 -29.45
CA ILE A 429 3.24 -26.60 -29.21
C ILE A 429 4.33 -26.94 -30.24
N PRO A 430 4.86 -25.93 -30.97
CA PRO A 430 5.96 -26.12 -31.91
C PRO A 430 7.20 -26.73 -31.26
N LEU A 431 7.88 -27.62 -31.99
CA LEU A 431 9.03 -28.39 -31.49
C LEU A 431 10.15 -27.51 -30.88
N ARG A 432 10.34 -26.30 -31.44
CA ARG A 432 11.31 -25.31 -30.93
C ARG A 432 10.98 -24.81 -29.54
N LEU A 433 9.70 -24.60 -29.23
CA LEU A 433 9.23 -24.10 -27.94
C LEU A 433 9.21 -25.19 -26.86
N GLN A 434 9.11 -26.46 -27.26
CA GLN A 434 9.13 -27.59 -26.34
C GLN A 434 10.42 -27.62 -25.47
N GLY A 435 11.58 -27.25 -26.05
CA GLY A 435 12.83 -27.16 -25.30
C GLY A 435 12.83 -26.08 -24.22
N ARG A 436 12.19 -24.93 -24.47
CA ARG A 436 12.05 -23.86 -23.46
C ARG A 436 11.06 -24.25 -22.38
N LEU A 437 9.94 -24.88 -22.76
CA LEU A 437 8.99 -25.41 -21.79
C LEU A 437 9.63 -26.45 -20.86
N LEU A 438 10.50 -27.31 -21.41
CA LEU A 438 11.26 -28.28 -20.62
C LEU A 438 12.13 -27.60 -19.56
N ARG A 439 12.84 -26.52 -19.89
CA ARG A 439 13.61 -25.73 -18.92
C ARG A 439 12.74 -25.17 -17.81
N VAL A 440 11.57 -24.60 -18.14
CA VAL A 440 10.63 -24.13 -17.11
C VAL A 440 10.22 -25.26 -16.16
N LEU A 441 9.98 -26.47 -16.67
CA LEU A 441 9.56 -27.63 -15.86
C LEU A 441 10.69 -28.27 -15.05
N GLN A 442 11.94 -28.18 -15.51
CA GLN A 442 13.10 -28.80 -14.88
C GLN A 442 13.84 -27.83 -13.95
N GLU A 443 14.21 -26.66 -14.49
CA GLU A 443 15.05 -25.65 -13.84
C GLU A 443 14.22 -24.64 -13.05
N ARG A 444 12.90 -24.58 -13.28
CA ARG A 444 11.99 -23.58 -12.67
C ARG A 444 12.40 -22.14 -13.02
N GLU A 445 12.81 -21.95 -14.27
CA GLU A 445 13.38 -20.70 -14.76
C GLU A 445 12.78 -20.33 -16.11
N VAL A 446 12.61 -19.03 -16.35
CA VAL A 446 12.13 -18.44 -17.60
C VAL A 446 13.14 -17.43 -18.10
N MET A 447 13.32 -17.37 -19.42
CA MET A 447 14.14 -16.37 -20.10
C MET A 447 13.27 -15.64 -21.12
N ARG A 448 13.28 -14.30 -21.06
CA ARG A 448 12.54 -13.46 -22.01
C ARG A 448 13.23 -13.45 -23.36
N LEU A 449 12.45 -13.26 -24.42
CA LEU A 449 12.99 -13.05 -25.77
C LEU A 449 13.87 -11.81 -25.82
N GLY A 450 15.04 -11.94 -26.47
CA GLY A 450 16.01 -10.85 -26.64
C GLY A 450 16.84 -10.54 -25.40
N HIS A 451 16.83 -11.40 -24.38
CA HIS A 451 17.54 -11.20 -23.12
C HIS A 451 18.14 -12.52 -22.61
N ASP A 452 19.23 -12.45 -21.84
CA ASP A 452 19.96 -13.58 -21.26
C ASP A 452 19.68 -13.79 -19.76
N ARG A 453 19.12 -12.78 -19.09
CA ARG A 453 18.67 -12.91 -17.69
C ARG A 453 17.66 -14.02 -17.50
N VAL A 454 18.03 -14.90 -16.59
CA VAL A 454 17.22 -15.98 -16.05
C VAL A 454 16.31 -15.44 -14.94
N ILE A 455 15.03 -15.79 -14.99
CA ILE A 455 14.00 -15.37 -14.03
C ILE A 455 13.45 -16.63 -13.33
N PRO A 456 13.68 -16.82 -12.02
CA PRO A 456 13.14 -17.97 -11.30
C PRO A 456 11.61 -17.87 -11.20
N VAL A 457 10.92 -18.97 -11.49
CA VAL A 457 9.46 -19.06 -11.44
C VAL A 457 8.99 -20.29 -10.65
N ASP A 458 8.08 -20.09 -9.70
CA ASP A 458 7.41 -21.18 -8.99
C ASP A 458 5.98 -21.32 -9.50
N VAL A 459 5.77 -22.19 -10.49
CA VAL A 459 4.49 -22.38 -11.17
C VAL A 459 4.11 -23.85 -11.17
N ARG A 460 2.86 -24.14 -10.78
CA ARG A 460 2.27 -25.46 -11.00
C ARG A 460 1.77 -25.58 -12.43
N VAL A 461 2.09 -26.67 -13.12
CA VAL A 461 1.68 -26.87 -14.52
C VAL A 461 0.57 -27.91 -14.63
N LEU A 462 -0.53 -27.51 -15.26
CA LEU A 462 -1.58 -28.40 -15.74
C LEU A 462 -1.58 -28.34 -17.27
N CYS A 463 -1.67 -29.47 -17.95
CA CYS A 463 -1.71 -29.49 -19.41
C CYS A 463 -2.81 -30.42 -19.90
N ALA A 464 -3.36 -30.13 -21.08
CA ALA A 464 -4.44 -30.89 -21.67
C ALA A 464 -4.17 -31.21 -23.14
N THR A 465 -4.61 -32.40 -23.57
CA THR A 465 -4.56 -32.82 -24.98
C THR A 465 -5.66 -33.82 -25.31
N ASN A 466 -6.07 -33.83 -26.58
CA ASN A 466 -6.92 -34.83 -27.20
C ASN A 466 -6.14 -35.81 -28.10
N LYS A 467 -4.84 -35.57 -28.36
CA LYS A 467 -3.98 -36.41 -29.19
C LYS A 467 -3.17 -37.39 -28.34
N ASN A 468 -2.73 -38.48 -28.96
CA ASN A 468 -1.80 -39.41 -28.32
C ASN A 468 -0.37 -38.86 -28.36
N LEU A 469 0.07 -38.21 -27.28
CA LEU A 469 1.43 -37.64 -27.20
C LEU A 469 2.53 -38.68 -27.42
N ARG A 470 2.34 -39.93 -27.00
CA ARG A 470 3.34 -40.98 -27.20
C ARG A 470 3.54 -41.29 -28.68
N GLY A 471 2.45 -41.36 -29.44
CA GLY A 471 2.53 -41.50 -30.90
C GLY A 471 3.24 -40.31 -31.57
N LEU A 472 2.98 -39.08 -31.10
CA LEU A 472 3.68 -37.89 -31.61
C LEU A 472 5.18 -37.89 -31.28
N VAL A 473 5.59 -38.55 -30.18
CA VAL A 473 7.01 -38.79 -29.88
C VAL A 473 7.61 -39.77 -30.87
N ASP A 474 6.92 -40.88 -31.14
CA ASP A 474 7.36 -41.88 -32.10
C ASP A 474 7.48 -41.30 -33.54
N GLU A 475 6.63 -40.33 -33.87
CA GLU A 475 6.64 -39.58 -35.14
C GLU A 475 7.67 -38.42 -35.18
N GLY A 476 8.36 -38.13 -34.07
CA GLY A 476 9.34 -37.04 -33.99
C GLY A 476 8.74 -35.62 -33.92
N LEU A 477 7.42 -35.51 -33.75
CA LEU A 477 6.69 -34.23 -33.62
C LEU A 477 6.63 -33.70 -32.17
N PHE A 478 6.95 -34.56 -31.20
CA PHE A 478 7.01 -34.20 -29.79
C PHE A 478 8.27 -34.77 -29.14
N ARG A 479 8.92 -34.02 -28.26
CA ARG A 479 10.14 -34.49 -27.61
C ARG A 479 9.84 -35.50 -26.51
N ALA A 480 10.61 -36.60 -26.50
CA ALA A 480 10.49 -37.65 -25.48
C ALA A 480 10.76 -37.12 -24.06
N ASP A 481 11.77 -36.27 -23.88
CA ASP A 481 12.14 -35.70 -22.57
C ASP A 481 11.01 -34.84 -21.96
N LEU A 482 10.37 -34.00 -22.77
CA LEU A 482 9.21 -33.22 -22.36
C LEU A 482 8.01 -34.11 -22.04
N TYR A 483 7.74 -35.14 -22.85
CA TYR A 483 6.65 -36.07 -22.59
C TYR A 483 6.74 -36.68 -21.19
N TRP A 484 7.92 -37.18 -20.80
CA TRP A 484 8.11 -37.78 -19.48
C TRP A 484 7.95 -36.78 -18.33
N ARG A 485 8.30 -35.51 -18.55
CA ARG A 485 8.13 -34.46 -17.54
C ARG A 485 6.68 -33.96 -17.42
N LEU A 486 5.89 -34.08 -18.48
CA LEU A 486 4.46 -33.76 -18.48
C LEU A 486 3.60 -34.92 -17.95
N ASN A 487 3.94 -36.15 -18.32
CA ASN A 487 3.18 -37.35 -17.98
C ASN A 487 3.54 -37.91 -16.58
N VAL A 488 3.53 -37.04 -15.56
CA VAL A 488 3.78 -37.43 -14.16
C VAL A 488 2.49 -37.95 -13.52
N LEU A 489 1.44 -37.11 -13.48
CA LEU A 489 0.11 -37.51 -13.05
C LEU A 489 -0.84 -37.45 -14.24
N ARG A 490 -1.34 -38.60 -14.68
CA ARG A 490 -2.25 -38.69 -15.84
C ARG A 490 -3.70 -38.79 -15.41
N LEU A 491 -4.51 -37.83 -15.84
CA LEU A 491 -5.96 -37.82 -15.63
C LEU A 491 -6.66 -38.06 -16.97
N ASN A 492 -7.35 -39.19 -17.10
CA ASN A 492 -8.17 -39.47 -18.27
C ASN A 492 -9.63 -39.08 -18.03
N ILE A 493 -10.19 -38.23 -18.90
CA ILE A 493 -11.61 -37.86 -18.85
C ILE A 493 -12.40 -38.72 -19.85
N PRO A 494 -13.39 -39.50 -19.39
CA PRO A 494 -14.14 -40.38 -20.26
C PRO A 494 -14.99 -39.60 -21.28
N PRO A 495 -15.07 -40.04 -22.54
CA PRO A 495 -15.99 -39.50 -23.52
C PRO A 495 -17.44 -39.79 -23.12
N LEU A 496 -18.38 -39.00 -23.64
CA LEU A 496 -19.79 -39.03 -23.23
C LEU A 496 -20.43 -40.40 -23.46
N ARG A 497 -20.04 -41.12 -24.52
CA ARG A 497 -20.47 -42.51 -24.81
C ARG A 497 -20.05 -43.55 -23.77
N GLU A 498 -19.05 -43.27 -22.94
CA GLU A 498 -18.64 -44.13 -21.81
C GLU A 498 -19.34 -43.73 -20.50
N ARG A 499 -20.12 -42.65 -20.53
CA ARG A 499 -20.88 -42.11 -19.40
C ARG A 499 -22.29 -41.69 -19.81
N CYS A 500 -22.98 -42.53 -20.60
CA CYS A 500 -24.30 -42.20 -21.15
C CYS A 500 -25.35 -41.92 -20.05
N ALA A 501 -25.18 -42.49 -18.85
CA ALA A 501 -26.02 -42.19 -17.68
C ALA A 501 -25.98 -40.71 -17.25
N ASP A 502 -24.99 -39.93 -17.69
CA ASP A 502 -24.87 -38.50 -17.41
C ASP A 502 -25.72 -37.64 -18.36
N ILE A 503 -26.14 -38.19 -19.51
CA ILE A 503 -26.87 -37.45 -20.54
C ILE A 503 -28.16 -36.84 -20.00
N PRO A 504 -29.04 -37.56 -19.27
CA PRO A 504 -30.25 -36.95 -18.69
C PRO A 504 -29.95 -35.79 -17.74
N VAL A 505 -28.92 -35.93 -16.89
CA VAL A 505 -28.50 -34.90 -15.93
C VAL A 505 -27.96 -33.66 -16.65
N LEU A 506 -27.21 -33.86 -17.73
CA LEU A 506 -26.67 -32.78 -18.57
C LEU A 506 -27.77 -32.07 -19.36
N LEU A 507 -28.74 -32.81 -19.91
CA LEU A 507 -29.91 -32.24 -20.59
C LEU A 507 -30.67 -31.31 -19.64
N ASP A 508 -31.04 -31.80 -18.46
CA ASP A 508 -31.72 -31.00 -17.44
C ASP A 508 -30.92 -29.73 -17.12
N HIS A 509 -29.62 -29.89 -16.81
CA HIS A 509 -28.73 -28.77 -16.52
C HIS A 509 -28.70 -27.69 -17.62
N PHE A 510 -28.59 -28.09 -18.88
CA PHE A 510 -28.52 -27.15 -20.00
C PHE A 510 -29.86 -26.48 -20.28
N PHE A 511 -30.98 -27.18 -20.09
CA PHE A 511 -32.31 -26.59 -20.28
C PHE A 511 -32.69 -25.63 -19.15
N THR A 512 -32.41 -25.94 -17.89
CA THR A 512 -32.68 -25.03 -16.76
C THR A 512 -32.01 -23.67 -16.96
N ARG A 513 -30.83 -23.64 -17.59
CA ARG A 513 -30.09 -22.38 -17.85
C ARG A 513 -30.61 -21.58 -19.04
N ARG A 514 -31.43 -22.18 -19.92
CA ARG A 514 -31.80 -21.58 -21.21
C ARG A 514 -33.30 -21.37 -21.41
N LEU A 515 -34.13 -22.03 -20.62
CA LEU A 515 -35.59 -21.82 -20.66
C LEU A 515 -35.95 -20.54 -19.90
N PRO A 516 -36.91 -19.73 -20.39
CA PRO A 516 -37.43 -18.59 -19.66
C PRO A 516 -38.01 -18.99 -18.30
N PRO A 517 -37.97 -18.10 -17.29
CA PRO A 517 -38.61 -18.34 -16.00
C PRO A 517 -40.10 -18.72 -16.18
N GLY A 518 -40.53 -19.85 -15.60
CA GLY A 518 -41.91 -20.33 -15.68
C GLY A 518 -42.20 -21.40 -16.73
N ARG A 519 -41.24 -21.73 -17.61
CA ARG A 519 -41.35 -22.88 -18.52
C ARG A 519 -40.79 -24.13 -17.84
N GLY A 520 -41.63 -25.17 -17.71
CA GLY A 520 -41.24 -26.46 -17.14
C GLY A 520 -40.15 -27.19 -17.94
N PRO A 521 -39.53 -28.23 -17.36
CA PRO A 521 -38.47 -28.99 -18.03
C PRO A 521 -38.96 -29.60 -19.35
N ILE A 522 -38.07 -29.66 -20.36
CA ILE A 522 -38.37 -30.33 -21.62
C ILE A 522 -38.42 -31.84 -21.36
N ALA A 523 -39.62 -32.40 -21.41
CA ALA A 523 -39.82 -33.85 -21.34
C ALA A 523 -39.47 -34.51 -22.68
N PHE A 524 -38.89 -35.70 -22.62
CA PHE A 524 -38.59 -36.56 -23.78
C PHE A 524 -39.41 -37.84 -23.68
N THR A 525 -39.82 -38.42 -24.81
CA THR A 525 -40.38 -39.79 -24.78
C THR A 525 -39.27 -40.80 -24.45
N PRO A 526 -39.58 -41.98 -23.89
CA PRO A 526 -38.57 -43.00 -23.59
C PRO A 526 -37.71 -43.37 -24.81
N GLU A 527 -38.31 -43.42 -25.99
CA GLU A 527 -37.62 -43.72 -27.26
C GLU A 527 -36.68 -42.59 -27.67
N ALA A 528 -37.07 -41.34 -27.45
CA ALA A 528 -36.24 -40.16 -27.71
C ALA A 528 -35.03 -40.12 -26.77
N LEU A 529 -35.24 -40.44 -25.48
CA LEU A 529 -34.16 -40.50 -24.50
C LEU A 529 -33.20 -41.65 -24.80
N LYS A 530 -33.72 -42.81 -25.23
CA LYS A 530 -32.90 -43.93 -25.68
C LYS A 530 -32.02 -43.55 -26.87
N LEU A 531 -32.58 -42.88 -27.89
CA LEU A 531 -31.79 -42.37 -29.03
C LEU A 531 -30.68 -41.41 -28.60
N LEU A 532 -30.95 -40.51 -27.65
CA LEU A 532 -29.93 -39.61 -27.10
C LEU A 532 -28.84 -40.37 -26.34
N THR A 533 -29.19 -41.47 -25.67
CA THR A 533 -28.28 -42.28 -24.86
C THR A 533 -27.42 -43.22 -25.72
N ASP A 534 -27.97 -43.71 -26.82
CA ASP A 534 -27.31 -44.63 -27.77
C ASP A 534 -26.42 -43.90 -28.79
N TYR A 535 -26.63 -42.59 -28.99
CA TYR A 535 -25.81 -41.79 -29.90
C TYR A 535 -24.36 -41.64 -29.38
N ALA A 536 -23.39 -41.71 -30.30
CA ALA A 536 -21.97 -41.75 -29.94
C ALA A 536 -21.40 -40.41 -29.42
N TRP A 537 -22.08 -39.29 -29.69
CA TRP A 537 -21.66 -37.92 -29.33
C TRP A 537 -20.18 -37.63 -29.65
N PRO A 538 -19.77 -37.63 -30.93
CA PRO A 538 -18.37 -37.37 -31.33
C PRO A 538 -17.83 -36.02 -30.83
N GLY A 539 -18.68 -35.00 -30.65
CA GLY A 539 -18.31 -33.72 -30.04
C GLY A 539 -18.58 -33.65 -28.53
N ASN A 540 -18.88 -34.78 -27.89
CA ASN A 540 -19.07 -34.95 -26.45
C ASN A 540 -20.07 -33.93 -25.86
N VAL A 541 -19.75 -33.36 -24.69
CA VAL A 541 -20.63 -32.44 -23.96
C VAL A 541 -20.88 -31.15 -24.77
N ARG A 542 -19.90 -30.71 -25.56
CA ARG A 542 -20.06 -29.52 -26.44
C ARG A 542 -21.12 -29.74 -27.51
N GLU A 543 -21.16 -30.92 -28.13
CA GLU A 543 -22.20 -31.26 -29.10
C GLU A 543 -23.57 -31.41 -28.45
N LEU A 544 -23.64 -32.03 -27.27
CA LEU A 544 -24.88 -32.13 -26.48
C LEU A 544 -25.41 -30.75 -26.10
N GLU A 545 -24.55 -29.85 -25.67
CA GLU A 545 -24.92 -28.48 -25.34
C GLU A 545 -25.47 -27.73 -26.56
N ASN A 546 -24.83 -27.86 -27.73
CA ASN A 546 -25.30 -27.29 -29.00
C ASN A 546 -26.63 -27.93 -29.45
N PHE A 547 -26.82 -29.23 -29.18
CA PHE A 547 -28.10 -29.90 -29.42
C PHE A 547 -29.21 -29.30 -28.56
N CYS A 548 -28.98 -29.10 -27.26
CA CYS A 548 -29.95 -28.47 -26.36
C CYS A 548 -30.30 -27.04 -26.81
N GLU A 549 -29.32 -26.27 -27.27
CA GLU A 549 -29.55 -24.93 -27.82
C GLU A 549 -30.46 -24.97 -29.05
N ARG A 550 -30.15 -25.84 -30.02
CA ARG A 550 -30.97 -26.04 -31.22
C ARG A 550 -32.39 -26.48 -30.86
N LEU A 551 -32.55 -27.39 -29.91
CA LEU A 551 -33.86 -27.89 -29.50
C LEU A 551 -34.69 -26.80 -28.80
N ALA A 552 -34.07 -26.00 -27.93
CA ALA A 552 -34.74 -24.91 -27.23
C ALA A 552 -35.25 -23.83 -28.19
N ALA A 553 -34.47 -23.50 -29.23
CA ALA A 553 -34.84 -22.53 -30.27
C ALA A 553 -36.02 -23.00 -31.14
N LEU A 554 -36.22 -24.30 -31.29
CA LEU A 554 -37.31 -24.86 -32.11
C LEU A 554 -38.64 -24.96 -31.35
N THR A 555 -38.67 -24.70 -30.05
CA THR A 555 -39.90 -24.67 -29.24
C THR A 555 -40.82 -25.90 -29.43
N PRO A 556 -40.29 -27.14 -29.39
CA PRO A 556 -41.14 -28.32 -29.58
C PRO A 556 -42.17 -28.46 -28.44
N GLU A 557 -43.36 -28.95 -28.77
CA GLU A 557 -44.34 -29.37 -27.77
C GLU A 557 -43.79 -30.57 -26.98
N PRO A 558 -43.75 -30.51 -25.64
CA PRO A 558 -43.35 -31.66 -24.82
C PRO A 558 -44.47 -32.73 -24.82
N PRO A 559 -44.13 -34.03 -24.79
CA PRO A 559 -42.78 -34.58 -24.82
C PRO A 559 -42.15 -34.59 -26.22
N VAL A 560 -40.86 -34.29 -26.29
CA VAL A 560 -40.06 -34.35 -27.52
C VAL A 560 -39.97 -35.80 -27.98
N ARG A 561 -40.51 -36.07 -29.18
CA ARG A 561 -40.55 -37.41 -29.78
C ARG A 561 -39.24 -37.77 -30.48
N ALA A 562 -39.00 -39.08 -30.61
CA ALA A 562 -37.83 -39.66 -31.27
C ALA A 562 -37.54 -39.08 -32.66
N ALA A 563 -38.57 -38.81 -33.47
CA ALA A 563 -38.42 -38.23 -34.81
C ALA A 563 -37.79 -36.83 -34.81
N VAL A 564 -38.07 -36.01 -33.78
CA VAL A 564 -37.48 -34.67 -33.65
C VAL A 564 -36.00 -34.79 -33.29
N VAL A 565 -35.65 -35.69 -32.38
CA VAL A 565 -34.26 -35.99 -32.00
C VAL A 565 -33.48 -36.52 -33.20
N ALA A 566 -34.01 -37.51 -33.92
CA ALA A 566 -33.37 -38.10 -35.09
C ALA A 566 -33.10 -37.08 -36.20
N ARG A 567 -34.04 -36.15 -36.41
CA ARG A 567 -33.86 -35.04 -37.36
C ARG A 567 -32.78 -34.06 -36.92
N LEU A 568 -32.63 -33.78 -35.62
CA LEU A 568 -31.65 -32.81 -35.11
C LEU A 568 -30.24 -33.37 -34.97
N LEU A 569 -30.12 -34.68 -34.83
CA LEU A 569 -28.86 -35.42 -34.85
C LEU A 569 -28.45 -35.85 -36.27
N ASP A 570 -29.21 -35.46 -37.30
CA ASP A 570 -29.00 -35.85 -38.70
C ASP A 570 -28.85 -37.38 -38.89
N LEU A 571 -29.53 -38.17 -38.03
CA LEU A 571 -29.51 -39.65 -38.07
C LEU A 571 -30.33 -40.23 -39.22
N ALA A 572 -31.10 -39.40 -39.92
CA ALA A 572 -31.84 -39.77 -41.11
C ALA A 572 -30.95 -39.68 -42.35
N GLY A 573 -30.16 -40.72 -42.63
CA GLY A 573 -29.74 -41.00 -44.00
C GLY A 573 -30.97 -41.36 -44.84
N SER A 574 -31.10 -40.80 -46.05
CA SER A 574 -32.07 -41.30 -47.05
C SER A 574 -31.91 -42.81 -47.26
N PRO A 575 -33.03 -43.55 -47.42
CA PRO A 575 -33.47 -43.84 -48.78
C PRO A 575 -34.97 -43.58 -48.99
N ALA A 576 -35.34 -43.40 -50.25
CA ALA A 576 -36.69 -43.54 -50.82
C ALA A 576 -37.87 -43.02 -49.98
N GLY A 577 -38.41 -41.88 -50.40
CA GLY A 577 -39.56 -41.27 -49.78
C GLY A 577 -40.76 -42.20 -49.73
N THR A 578 -41.33 -42.30 -48.54
CA THR A 578 -42.79 -42.33 -48.35
C THR A 578 -43.07 -41.70 -46.99
N SER A 579 -43.63 -40.49 -47.02
CA SER A 579 -44.54 -40.05 -45.98
C SER A 579 -45.68 -39.26 -46.63
N PRO A 580 -46.88 -39.34 -46.03
CA PRO A 580 -48.13 -39.33 -46.75
C PRO A 580 -48.72 -37.93 -46.90
N ALA A 581 -49.41 -37.77 -48.02
CA ALA A 581 -50.53 -36.87 -48.29
C ALA A 581 -50.35 -35.37 -48.02
N ARG A 582 -50.28 -34.60 -49.12
CA ARG A 582 -51.32 -33.63 -49.47
C ARG A 582 -51.25 -33.34 -50.98
N THR A 583 -52.28 -33.74 -51.70
CA THR A 583 -52.58 -33.38 -53.09
C THR A 583 -52.72 -31.87 -53.23
N PRO A 584 -52.28 -31.32 -54.38
CA PRO A 584 -53.25 -30.72 -55.29
C PRO A 584 -53.14 -31.27 -56.73
N ALA A 585 -54.20 -31.00 -57.49
CA ALA A 585 -54.56 -31.51 -58.81
C ALA A 585 -53.58 -31.15 -59.96
N PRO A 586 -53.71 -31.78 -61.16
CA PRO A 586 -52.64 -31.95 -62.12
C PRO A 586 -52.49 -30.75 -63.08
N GLY A 587 -51.26 -30.26 -63.17
CA GLY A 587 -50.77 -29.43 -64.27
C GLY A 587 -49.30 -29.79 -64.47
N GLU A 588 -48.94 -30.15 -65.71
CA GLU A 588 -47.66 -30.74 -66.11
C GLU A 588 -46.45 -30.10 -65.42
N LEU A 589 -45.82 -30.85 -64.50
CA LEU A 589 -44.55 -30.48 -63.91
C LEU A 589 -43.45 -30.64 -64.98
N PRO A 590 -42.61 -29.62 -65.22
CA PRO A 590 -41.54 -29.70 -66.22
C PRO A 590 -40.55 -30.82 -65.85
N ALA A 591 -40.28 -31.71 -66.81
CA ALA A 591 -39.47 -32.92 -66.62
C ALA A 591 -37.97 -32.60 -66.43
N SER A 592 -37.52 -31.42 -66.86
CA SER A 592 -36.13 -31.01 -66.81
C SER A 592 -35.89 -29.62 -66.20
N LEU A 593 -34.66 -29.42 -65.66
CA LEU A 593 -34.21 -28.13 -65.11
C LEU A 593 -34.24 -26.99 -66.15
N ALA A 594 -34.02 -27.32 -67.43
CA ALA A 594 -33.97 -26.36 -68.53
C ALA A 594 -35.38 -25.84 -68.86
N GLU A 595 -36.39 -26.71 -68.91
CA GLU A 595 -37.79 -26.34 -69.16
C GLU A 595 -38.36 -25.47 -68.03
N ALA A 596 -38.05 -25.79 -66.77
CA ALA A 596 -38.50 -24.99 -65.64
C ALA A 596 -37.90 -23.57 -65.61
N LEU A 597 -36.67 -23.41 -66.11
CA LEU A 597 -36.03 -22.10 -66.24
C LEU A 597 -36.56 -21.30 -67.43
N ALA A 598 -36.93 -21.97 -68.51
CA ALA A 598 -37.55 -21.35 -69.69
C ALA A 598 -38.97 -20.86 -69.38
N GLN A 599 -39.82 -21.69 -68.76
CA GLN A 599 -41.17 -21.32 -68.33
C GLN A 599 -41.16 -20.20 -67.26
N ALA A 600 -40.13 -20.15 -66.41
CA ALA A 600 -39.97 -19.11 -65.39
C ALA A 600 -39.27 -17.83 -65.91
N GLY A 601 -39.01 -17.70 -67.22
CA GLY A 601 -38.36 -16.51 -67.81
C GLY A 601 -36.97 -16.21 -67.22
N GLY A 602 -36.22 -17.22 -66.77
CA GLY A 602 -34.93 -17.06 -66.11
C GLY A 602 -34.99 -16.71 -64.61
N ASN A 603 -36.18 -16.58 -64.02
CA ASN A 603 -36.34 -16.36 -62.58
C ASN A 603 -36.11 -17.65 -61.79
N LYS A 604 -34.96 -17.73 -61.12
CA LYS A 604 -34.49 -18.92 -60.39
C LYS A 604 -35.37 -19.28 -59.19
N THR A 605 -36.07 -18.32 -58.60
CA THR A 605 -36.95 -18.60 -57.46
C THR A 605 -38.24 -19.26 -57.94
N GLU A 606 -38.78 -18.79 -59.06
CA GLU A 606 -39.99 -19.33 -59.66
C GLU A 606 -39.74 -20.69 -60.33
N ALA A 607 -38.59 -20.87 -60.97
CA ALA A 607 -38.16 -22.19 -61.48
C ALA A 607 -38.01 -23.23 -60.36
N ALA A 608 -37.57 -22.84 -59.17
CA ALA A 608 -37.45 -23.72 -58.02
C ALA A 608 -38.83 -24.11 -57.46
N ARG A 609 -39.78 -23.16 -57.49
CA ARG A 609 -41.19 -23.37 -57.14
C ARG A 609 -41.87 -24.34 -58.10
N LEU A 610 -41.70 -24.15 -59.41
CA LEU A 610 -42.24 -25.04 -60.45
C LEU A 610 -41.67 -26.46 -60.38
N LEU A 611 -40.43 -26.63 -59.92
CA LEU A 611 -39.79 -27.93 -59.73
C LEU A 611 -40.01 -28.56 -58.34
N GLY A 612 -40.74 -27.90 -57.44
CA GLY A 612 -40.96 -28.38 -56.08
C GLY A 612 -39.69 -28.53 -55.23
N ILE A 613 -38.64 -27.76 -55.53
CA ILE A 613 -37.34 -27.82 -54.84
C ILE A 613 -36.97 -26.49 -54.19
N HIS A 614 -36.19 -26.53 -53.11
CA HIS A 614 -35.67 -25.31 -52.47
C HIS A 614 -34.67 -24.57 -53.39
N ARG A 615 -34.64 -23.23 -53.33
CA ARG A 615 -33.81 -22.36 -54.20
C ARG A 615 -32.31 -22.71 -54.17
N THR A 616 -31.79 -23.12 -53.02
CA THR A 616 -30.38 -23.56 -52.86
C THR A 616 -30.09 -24.87 -53.60
N THR A 617 -31.07 -25.78 -53.70
CA THR A 617 -30.97 -27.04 -54.46
C THR A 617 -30.94 -26.78 -55.96
N LEU A 618 -31.76 -25.84 -56.46
CA LEU A 618 -31.72 -25.40 -57.86
C LEU A 618 -30.37 -24.75 -58.21
N TRP A 619 -29.84 -23.90 -57.34
CA TRP A 619 -28.53 -23.27 -57.52
C TRP A 619 -27.39 -24.29 -57.61
N ARG A 620 -27.43 -25.34 -56.77
CA ARG A 620 -26.47 -26.45 -56.80
C ARG A 620 -26.57 -27.27 -58.09
N ARG A 621 -27.77 -27.56 -58.58
CA ARG A 621 -27.99 -28.27 -59.86
C ARG A 621 -27.52 -27.44 -61.06
N LEU A 622 -27.77 -26.13 -61.08
CA LEU A 622 -27.27 -25.19 -62.09
C LEU A 622 -25.73 -25.13 -62.12
N LYS A 623 -25.10 -25.06 -60.94
CA LYS A 623 -23.62 -25.03 -60.82
C LYS A 623 -22.98 -26.35 -61.27
N LYS A 624 -23.67 -27.48 -61.08
CA LYS A 624 -23.25 -28.80 -61.56
C LYS A 624 -23.39 -28.90 -63.08
N ALA A 625 -24.53 -28.47 -63.65
CA ALA A 625 -24.76 -28.47 -65.11
C ALA A 625 -23.77 -27.58 -65.87
N ARG A 626 -23.41 -26.41 -65.33
CA ARG A 626 -22.38 -25.53 -65.92
C ARG A 626 -20.97 -26.12 -65.91
N ARG A 627 -20.68 -27.12 -65.08
CA ARG A 627 -19.38 -27.81 -65.04
C ARG A 627 -19.31 -28.99 -66.00
N SER A 628 -20.43 -29.43 -66.58
CA SER A 628 -20.52 -30.57 -67.48
C SER A 628 -20.72 -30.19 -68.96
N SER A 629 -20.63 -28.91 -69.33
CA SER A 629 -20.59 -28.47 -70.74
C SER A 629 -19.15 -28.14 -71.16
N PRO A 630 -18.57 -28.83 -72.17
CA PRO A 630 -17.35 -28.39 -72.81
C PRO A 630 -17.67 -27.13 -73.65
N GLY A 631 -16.91 -26.06 -73.46
CA GLY A 631 -17.04 -24.88 -74.32
C GLY A 631 -16.51 -25.14 -75.74
N PRO A 632 -17.02 -24.44 -76.76
CA PRO A 632 -16.29 -24.28 -78.01
C PRO A 632 -14.98 -23.50 -77.83
#